data_AF-A0A518C8A8-F1
#
_entry.id   AF-A0A518C8A8-F1
#
_cell.length_a   1.000
_cell.length_b   1.000
_cell.length_c   1.000
_cell.angle_alpha   90.00
_cell.angle_beta   90.00
_cell.angle_gamma   90.00
#
_symmetry.space_group_name_H-M   'P 1'
#
loop_
_entity.id
_entity.type
_entity.pdbx_description
1 polymer ?
#
loop_
_entity_poly.entity_id
_entity_poly.type
_entity_poly.pdbx_seq_one_letter_code
_entity_poly.pdbx_strand_id
1 'polypeptide(L)'
;MTTPFRRLLVIAAVLLGWVSNVLSDEPNNINAWMIYTTIQSCQLAAAESVRQDVDGLSAEHAKKLGALHEHWEAKMKDFRKANRKPTEEQITRLYDELTADILSVIKPPQLARLQQIQFQCDGPAKVVVMHPASSIIFGLSEETQKKIFSIEMKYQHQLAEASFKNISPTSPKRQTDPPEIVKLRQDRNNEALDLMTQPQRDAWEKLIGQPLAAPLRDTNGKRVHPKVISLP
;
A
#
# COMPACT_ATOMS: atom_id res chain seq x y z
N MET A 1 0.28 -3.16 -37.59
CA MET A 1 -0.60 -2.51 -36.59
C MET A 1 -0.79 -3.48 -35.43
N THR A 2 0.06 -3.38 -34.42
CA THR A 2 0.07 -4.26 -33.24
C THR A 2 -0.56 -3.52 -32.07
N THR A 3 -1.60 -4.12 -31.49
CA THR A 3 -2.48 -3.55 -30.47
C THR A 3 -1.74 -3.25 -29.15
N PRO A 4 -2.02 -2.11 -28.48
CA PRO A 4 -1.42 -1.75 -27.18
C PRO A 4 -1.77 -2.71 -26.02
N PHE A 5 -2.73 -3.63 -26.24
CA PHE A 5 -3.17 -4.63 -25.26
C PHE A 5 -2.11 -5.67 -24.87
N ARG A 6 -1.13 -5.96 -25.74
CA ARG A 6 -0.07 -6.95 -25.43
C ARG A 6 0.97 -6.47 -24.42
N ARG A 7 1.15 -5.16 -24.22
CA ARG A 7 2.16 -4.63 -23.27
C ARG A 7 1.68 -4.59 -21.82
N LEU A 8 0.38 -4.40 -21.59
CA LEU A 8 -0.23 -4.43 -20.25
C LEU A 8 -0.30 -5.86 -19.66
N LEU A 9 -0.56 -6.86 -20.52
CA LEU A 9 -0.50 -8.27 -20.13
C LEU A 9 0.92 -8.74 -19.77
N VAL A 10 1.97 -8.14 -20.35
CA VAL A 10 3.35 -8.48 -20.01
C VAL A 10 3.77 -7.92 -18.65
N ILE A 11 3.24 -6.78 -18.20
CA ILE A 11 3.55 -6.26 -16.84
C ILE A 11 2.82 -7.06 -15.76
N ALA A 12 1.55 -7.43 -16.00
CA ALA A 12 0.81 -8.33 -15.12
C ALA A 12 1.41 -9.74 -15.11
N ALA A 13 1.86 -10.27 -16.27
CA ALA A 13 2.54 -11.57 -16.35
C ALA A 13 3.98 -11.54 -15.84
N VAL A 14 4.66 -10.38 -15.81
CA VAL A 14 5.98 -10.24 -15.16
C VAL A 14 5.82 -10.17 -13.65
N LEU A 15 4.77 -9.52 -13.12
CA LEU A 15 4.46 -9.53 -11.69
C LEU A 15 3.86 -10.86 -11.20
N LEU A 16 3.09 -11.58 -12.03
CA LEU A 16 2.52 -12.88 -11.69
C LEU A 16 3.44 -14.07 -12.03
N GLY A 17 4.31 -13.95 -13.03
CA GLY A 17 5.16 -15.04 -13.53
C GLY A 17 6.56 -15.12 -12.91
N TRP A 18 7.10 -14.02 -12.35
CA TRP A 18 8.35 -14.08 -11.57
C TRP A 18 8.13 -14.63 -10.16
N VAL A 19 6.92 -14.49 -9.62
CA VAL A 19 6.57 -14.91 -8.26
C VAL A 19 6.39 -16.44 -8.18
N SER A 20 5.99 -17.09 -9.27
CA SER A 20 5.63 -18.51 -9.27
C SER A 20 6.79 -19.52 -9.19
N ASN A 21 8.05 -19.11 -9.41
CA ASN A 21 9.20 -20.05 -9.43
C ASN A 21 10.20 -19.90 -8.27
N VAL A 22 10.00 -18.96 -7.34
CA VAL A 22 10.96 -18.67 -6.24
C VAL A 22 10.35 -18.92 -4.85
N LEU A 23 9.10 -19.36 -4.75
CA LEU A 23 8.38 -19.48 -3.48
C LEU A 23 8.20 -20.95 -3.06
N SER A 24 9.15 -21.52 -2.31
CA SER A 24 8.93 -22.81 -1.65
C SER A 24 8.76 -22.75 -0.14
N ASP A 25 9.21 -21.72 0.57
CA ASP A 25 9.39 -21.88 2.03
C ASP A 25 8.51 -20.98 2.95
N GLU A 26 7.92 -19.86 2.51
CA GLU A 26 6.96 -19.10 3.37
C GLU A 26 5.83 -18.36 2.60
N PRO A 27 4.91 -19.07 1.93
CA PRO A 27 3.82 -18.46 1.15
C PRO A 27 2.71 -17.78 2.00
N ASN A 28 2.60 -18.09 3.29
CA ASN A 28 1.56 -17.55 4.19
C ASN A 28 1.54 -16.02 4.31
N ASN A 29 2.66 -15.34 4.03
CA ASN A 29 2.84 -13.94 4.38
C ASN A 29 2.53 -12.97 3.21
N ILE A 30 2.58 -13.45 1.95
CA ILE A 30 2.39 -12.62 0.76
C ILE A 30 0.91 -12.24 0.59
N ASN A 31 0.02 -13.22 0.65
CA ASN A 31 -1.40 -13.01 0.38
C ASN A 31 -2.10 -12.23 1.52
N ALA A 32 -1.68 -12.43 2.78
CA ALA A 32 -2.25 -11.72 3.93
C ALA A 32 -1.99 -10.21 3.85
N TRP A 33 -0.81 -9.85 3.36
CA TRP A 33 -0.46 -8.46 3.14
C TRP A 33 -1.17 -7.88 1.90
N MET A 34 -1.21 -8.62 0.78
CA MET A 34 -1.91 -8.17 -0.42
C MET A 34 -3.37 -7.84 -0.13
N ILE A 35 -4.02 -8.60 0.77
CA ILE A 35 -5.34 -8.27 1.32
C ILE A 35 -5.33 -6.90 2.00
N TYR A 36 -4.40 -6.65 2.94
CA TYR A 36 -4.32 -5.37 3.65
C TYR A 36 -4.13 -4.19 2.69
N THR A 37 -3.14 -4.24 1.80
CA THR A 37 -2.91 -3.15 0.83
C THR A 37 -4.09 -2.93 -0.09
N THR A 38 -4.71 -4.02 -0.56
CA THR A 38 -5.86 -3.94 -1.45
C THR A 38 -7.06 -3.31 -0.74
N ILE A 39 -7.30 -3.66 0.53
CA ILE A 39 -8.32 -2.99 1.37
C ILE A 39 -7.98 -1.50 1.52
N GLN A 40 -6.77 -1.15 1.95
CA GLN A 40 -6.39 0.26 2.17
C GLN A 40 -6.47 1.10 0.89
N SER A 41 -6.13 0.51 -0.25
CA SER A 41 -6.20 1.15 -1.57
C SER A 41 -7.64 1.58 -1.92
N CYS A 42 -8.66 0.86 -1.45
CA CYS A 42 -10.06 1.25 -1.65
C CYS A 42 -10.41 2.58 -0.97
N GLN A 43 -9.83 2.88 0.20
CA GLN A 43 -10.08 4.16 0.88
C GLN A 43 -9.57 5.33 0.05
N LEU A 44 -8.46 5.17 -0.65
CA LEU A 44 -7.83 6.23 -1.44
C LEU A 44 -8.79 6.82 -2.49
N ALA A 45 -9.71 6.02 -3.02
CA ALA A 45 -10.70 6.45 -4.00
C ALA A 45 -11.63 7.57 -3.49
N ALA A 46 -11.77 7.75 -2.17
CA ALA A 46 -12.53 8.86 -1.62
C ALA A 46 -11.83 10.22 -1.79
N ALA A 47 -10.51 10.25 -2.06
CA ALA A 47 -9.78 11.48 -2.34
C ALA A 47 -10.06 11.98 -3.77
N GLU A 48 -10.31 13.28 -3.91
CA GLU A 48 -10.60 13.89 -5.22
C GLU A 48 -9.38 13.83 -6.14
N SER A 49 -8.18 14.09 -5.61
CA SER A 49 -6.92 13.96 -6.36
C SER A 49 -6.70 12.57 -6.93
N VAL A 50 -7.10 11.52 -6.22
CA VAL A 50 -7.00 10.13 -6.69
C VAL A 50 -8.01 9.86 -7.80
N ARG A 51 -9.24 10.35 -7.69
CA ARG A 51 -10.23 10.19 -8.77
C ARG A 51 -9.82 10.90 -10.05
N GLN A 52 -9.12 12.02 -9.94
CA GLN A 52 -8.59 12.75 -11.09
C GLN A 52 -7.38 12.03 -11.71
N ASP A 53 -6.54 11.38 -10.91
CA ASP A 53 -5.36 10.64 -11.36
C ASP A 53 -5.71 9.25 -11.94
N VAL A 54 -6.72 8.58 -11.38
CA VAL A 54 -7.14 7.23 -11.80
C VAL A 54 -8.22 7.36 -12.88
N ASP A 55 -7.83 7.17 -14.14
CA ASP A 55 -8.73 7.28 -15.30
C ASP A 55 -10.02 6.48 -15.13
N GLY A 56 -11.16 7.15 -15.32
CA GLY A 56 -12.51 6.58 -15.21
C GLY A 56 -12.96 6.23 -13.78
N LEU A 57 -12.27 6.66 -12.73
CA LEU A 57 -12.68 6.42 -11.34
C LEU A 57 -13.73 7.45 -10.89
N SER A 58 -15.01 7.11 -11.05
CA SER A 58 -16.13 7.97 -10.69
C SER A 58 -16.37 8.08 -9.17
N ALA A 59 -17.15 9.09 -8.76
CA ALA A 59 -17.62 9.21 -7.37
C ALA A 59 -18.47 8.00 -6.92
N GLU A 60 -19.21 7.38 -7.84
CA GLU A 60 -19.98 6.17 -7.54
C GLU A 60 -19.07 4.96 -7.32
N HIS A 61 -17.97 4.83 -8.10
CA HIS A 61 -16.95 3.82 -7.82
C HIS A 61 -16.33 4.05 -6.43
N ALA A 62 -15.98 5.29 -6.09
CA ALA A 62 -15.43 5.63 -4.78
C ALA A 62 -16.37 5.26 -3.62
N LYS A 63 -17.67 5.55 -3.76
CA LYS A 63 -18.68 5.16 -2.77
C LYS A 63 -18.76 3.65 -2.59
N LYS A 64 -18.80 2.89 -3.68
CA LYS A 64 -18.83 1.42 -3.66
C LYS A 64 -17.56 0.83 -3.05
N LEU A 65 -16.39 1.35 -3.42
CA LEU A 65 -15.10 0.94 -2.84
C LEU A 65 -15.02 1.26 -1.34
N GLY A 66 -15.59 2.38 -0.89
CA GLY A 66 -15.70 2.72 0.53
C GLY A 66 -16.55 1.70 1.31
N ALA A 67 -17.69 1.29 0.76
CA ALA A 67 -18.52 0.24 1.36
C ALA A 67 -17.82 -1.13 1.39
N LEU A 68 -17.12 -1.49 0.30
CA LEU A 68 -16.30 -2.71 0.26
C LEU A 68 -15.19 -2.67 1.30
N HIS A 69 -14.52 -1.53 1.46
CA HIS A 69 -13.50 -1.35 2.47
C HIS A 69 -14.04 -1.65 3.88
N GLU A 70 -15.16 -1.03 4.28
CA GLU A 70 -15.76 -1.25 5.60
C GLU A 70 -16.18 -2.71 5.81
N HIS A 71 -16.79 -3.31 4.78
CA HIS A 71 -17.17 -4.72 4.79
C HIS A 71 -15.96 -5.63 5.01
N TRP A 72 -14.88 -5.43 4.25
CA TRP A 72 -13.68 -6.26 4.31
C TRP A 72 -12.87 -6.03 5.59
N GLU A 73 -12.84 -4.82 6.15
CA GLU A 73 -12.26 -4.60 7.48
C GLU A 73 -12.98 -5.41 8.56
N ALA A 74 -14.31 -5.42 8.54
CA ALA A 74 -15.12 -6.22 9.47
C ALA A 74 -14.87 -7.72 9.26
N LYS A 75 -14.93 -8.21 8.00
CA LYS A 75 -14.66 -9.60 7.65
C LYS A 75 -13.26 -10.05 8.08
N MET A 76 -12.23 -9.22 7.86
CA MET A 76 -10.86 -9.52 8.27
C MET A 76 -10.65 -9.48 9.78
N LYS A 77 -11.43 -8.67 10.52
CA LYS A 77 -11.42 -8.69 11.98
C LYS A 77 -11.99 -10.00 12.52
N ASP A 78 -13.13 -10.44 11.99
CA ASP A 78 -13.78 -11.68 12.39
C ASP A 78 -12.94 -12.90 11.99
N PHE A 79 -12.38 -12.89 10.78
CA PHE A 79 -11.49 -13.94 10.31
C PHE A 79 -10.26 -14.11 11.22
N ARG A 80 -9.59 -13.01 11.62
CA ARG A 80 -8.44 -13.05 12.54
C ARG A 80 -8.82 -13.54 13.94
N LYS A 81 -10.03 -13.22 14.41
CA LYS A 81 -10.53 -13.73 15.70
C LYS A 81 -10.79 -15.23 15.65
N ALA A 82 -11.35 -15.74 14.56
CA ALA A 82 -11.67 -17.15 14.38
C ALA A 82 -10.44 -18.01 14.02
N ASN A 83 -9.47 -17.45 13.29
CA ASN A 83 -8.31 -18.16 12.76
C ASN A 83 -7.01 -17.51 13.28
N ARG A 84 -6.56 -17.93 14.46
CA ARG A 84 -5.29 -17.42 15.04
C ARG A 84 -4.06 -17.73 14.19
N LYS A 85 -4.10 -18.84 13.45
CA LYS A 85 -3.06 -19.29 12.51
C LYS A 85 -3.75 -19.75 11.22
N PRO A 86 -4.13 -18.81 10.34
CA PRO A 86 -4.80 -19.16 9.10
C PRO A 86 -3.86 -19.96 8.19
N THR A 87 -4.41 -20.90 7.41
CA THR A 87 -3.65 -21.64 6.41
C THR A 87 -3.46 -20.79 5.15
N GLU A 88 -2.46 -21.14 4.34
CA GLU A 88 -2.21 -20.49 3.05
C GLU A 88 -3.45 -20.48 2.17
N GLU A 89 -4.13 -21.62 2.04
CA GLU A 89 -5.35 -21.76 1.24
C GLU A 89 -6.46 -20.81 1.71
N GLN A 90 -6.62 -20.63 3.02
CA GLN A 90 -7.60 -19.68 3.56
C GLN A 90 -7.25 -18.23 3.19
N ILE A 91 -5.97 -17.87 3.27
CA ILE A 91 -5.52 -16.52 2.91
C ILE A 91 -5.64 -16.28 1.40
N THR A 92 -5.23 -17.24 0.57
CA THR A 92 -5.36 -17.17 -0.89
C THR A 92 -6.82 -16.99 -1.30
N ARG A 93 -7.72 -17.80 -0.73
CA ARG A 93 -9.16 -17.68 -0.99
C ARG A 93 -9.70 -16.30 -0.61
N LEU A 94 -9.32 -15.77 0.55
CA LEU A 94 -9.74 -14.42 0.96
C LEU A 94 -9.23 -13.34 0.00
N TYR A 95 -8.01 -13.48 -0.48
CA TYR A 95 -7.43 -12.54 -1.43
C TYR A 95 -8.15 -12.60 -2.79
N ASP A 96 -8.47 -13.80 -3.28
CA ASP A 96 -9.22 -13.98 -4.53
C ASP A 96 -10.64 -13.40 -4.41
N GLU A 97 -11.33 -13.68 -3.31
CA GLU A 97 -12.65 -13.11 -3.02
C GLU A 97 -12.61 -11.57 -2.97
N LEU A 98 -11.63 -10.99 -2.25
CA LEU A 98 -11.45 -9.53 -2.18
C LEU A 98 -11.18 -8.92 -3.55
N THR A 99 -10.30 -9.54 -4.32
CA THR A 99 -9.92 -9.07 -5.64
C THR A 99 -11.12 -9.12 -6.59
N ALA A 100 -11.91 -10.20 -6.56
CA ALA A 100 -13.12 -10.32 -7.35
C ALA A 100 -14.16 -9.25 -6.98
N ASP A 101 -14.39 -9.01 -5.69
CA ASP A 101 -15.31 -7.97 -5.21
C ASP A 101 -14.90 -6.58 -5.72
N ILE A 102 -13.62 -6.24 -5.64
CA ILE A 102 -13.11 -4.95 -6.11
C ILE A 102 -13.21 -4.83 -7.63
N LEU A 103 -12.84 -5.88 -8.36
CA LEU A 103 -12.89 -5.89 -9.83
C LEU A 103 -14.33 -5.92 -10.38
N SER A 104 -15.32 -6.21 -9.55
CA SER A 104 -16.73 -6.01 -9.90
C SER A 104 -17.13 -4.53 -9.93
N VAL A 105 -16.34 -3.65 -9.30
CA VAL A 105 -16.59 -2.20 -9.21
C VAL A 105 -15.66 -1.39 -10.12
N ILE A 106 -14.39 -1.78 -10.21
CA ILE A 106 -13.37 -1.06 -10.97
C ILE A 106 -12.61 -1.99 -11.92
N LYS A 107 -11.96 -1.41 -12.93
CA LYS A 107 -11.15 -2.16 -13.90
C LYS A 107 -9.78 -2.52 -13.31
N PRO A 108 -9.11 -3.59 -13.79
CA PRO A 108 -7.77 -3.96 -13.31
C PRO A 108 -6.72 -2.83 -13.35
N PRO A 109 -6.63 -1.98 -14.40
CA PRO A 109 -5.69 -0.86 -14.40
C PRO A 109 -5.96 0.17 -13.30
N GLN A 110 -7.23 0.36 -12.91
CA GLN A 110 -7.59 1.28 -11.84
C GLN A 110 -7.14 0.75 -10.48
N LEU A 111 -7.34 -0.56 -10.23
CA LEU A 111 -6.84 -1.21 -9.01
C LEU A 111 -5.32 -1.14 -8.93
N ALA A 112 -4.62 -1.45 -10.02
CA ALA A 112 -3.16 -1.35 -10.08
C ALA A 112 -2.68 0.06 -9.75
N ARG A 113 -3.32 1.10 -10.29
CA ARG A 113 -2.97 2.49 -9.97
C ARG A 113 -3.25 2.86 -8.52
N LEU A 114 -4.38 2.41 -7.95
CA LEU A 114 -4.66 2.63 -6.52
C LEU A 114 -3.60 1.98 -5.62
N GLN A 115 -3.14 0.77 -5.97
CA GLN A 115 -2.06 0.08 -5.24
C GLN A 115 -0.73 0.84 -5.35
N GLN A 116 -0.39 1.37 -6.53
CA GLN A 116 0.78 2.24 -6.72
C GLN A 116 0.74 3.45 -5.79
N ILE A 117 -0.40 4.14 -5.73
CA ILE A 117 -0.58 5.29 -4.82
C ILE A 117 -0.46 4.82 -3.36
N GLN A 118 -1.02 3.66 -2.99
CA GLN A 118 -0.86 3.11 -1.66
C GLN A 118 0.61 2.84 -1.30
N PHE A 119 1.42 2.35 -2.24
CA PHE A 119 2.86 2.18 -2.02
C PHE A 119 3.59 3.52 -1.82
N GLN A 120 3.23 4.56 -2.57
CA GLN A 120 3.74 5.93 -2.33
C GLN A 120 3.39 6.42 -0.92
N CYS A 121 2.18 6.08 -0.46
CA CYS A 121 1.69 6.45 0.86
C CYS A 121 2.43 5.72 1.99
N ASP A 122 2.77 4.46 1.80
CA ASP A 122 3.43 3.63 2.80
C ASP A 122 4.95 3.86 2.85
N GLY A 123 5.59 4.08 1.69
CA GLY A 123 7.03 4.30 1.56
C GLY A 123 7.87 3.01 1.63
N PRO A 124 9.14 3.07 1.19
CA PRO A 124 9.98 1.89 0.99
C PRO A 124 10.22 1.11 2.29
N ALA A 125 10.45 1.79 3.41
CA ALA A 125 10.68 1.13 4.70
C ALA A 125 9.49 0.24 5.10
N LYS A 126 8.28 0.80 5.07
CA LYS A 126 7.06 0.08 5.43
C LYS A 126 6.74 -1.01 4.42
N VAL A 127 6.92 -0.75 3.12
CA VAL A 127 6.72 -1.76 2.08
C VAL A 127 7.64 -2.95 2.32
N VAL A 128 8.94 -2.72 2.55
CA VAL A 128 9.90 -3.80 2.79
C VAL A 128 9.53 -4.66 4.00
N VAL A 129 9.13 -4.02 5.10
CA VAL A 129 8.78 -4.72 6.34
C VAL A 129 7.45 -5.45 6.26
N MET A 130 6.45 -4.82 5.63
CA MET A 130 5.10 -5.37 5.57
C MET A 130 4.92 -6.32 4.39
N HIS A 131 5.86 -6.38 3.44
CA HIS A 131 5.73 -7.17 2.22
C HIS A 131 6.93 -8.11 2.13
N PRO A 132 6.87 -9.31 2.70
CA PRO A 132 7.98 -10.27 2.60
C PRO A 132 8.34 -10.60 1.14
N ALA A 133 7.37 -10.58 0.22
CA ALA A 133 7.63 -10.69 -1.22
C ALA A 133 8.48 -9.54 -1.78
N SER A 134 8.47 -8.36 -1.17
CA SER A 134 9.24 -7.21 -1.68
C SER A 134 10.73 -7.45 -1.60
N SER A 135 11.22 -8.26 -0.65
CA SER A 135 12.63 -8.62 -0.62
C SER A 135 13.02 -9.49 -1.80
N ILE A 136 12.11 -10.33 -2.31
CA ILE A 136 12.29 -11.09 -3.54
C ILE A 136 12.21 -10.16 -4.75
N ILE A 137 11.20 -9.29 -4.81
CA ILE A 137 10.98 -8.33 -5.92
C ILE A 137 12.19 -7.41 -6.10
N PHE A 138 12.76 -6.92 -5.00
CA PHE A 138 13.91 -6.02 -5.01
C PHE A 138 15.25 -6.77 -4.91
N GLY A 139 15.25 -8.08 -4.66
CA GLY A 139 16.47 -8.84 -4.41
C GLY A 139 17.27 -8.31 -3.22
N LEU A 140 16.60 -7.98 -2.10
CA LEU A 140 17.25 -7.48 -0.89
C LEU A 140 17.97 -8.62 -0.17
N SER A 141 19.23 -8.42 0.22
CA SER A 141 19.92 -9.35 1.11
C SER A 141 19.24 -9.40 2.48
N GLU A 142 19.36 -10.53 3.19
CA GLU A 142 18.81 -10.66 4.56
C GLU A 142 19.34 -9.56 5.49
N GLU A 143 20.61 -9.18 5.34
CA GLU A 143 21.22 -8.10 6.13
C GLU A 143 20.52 -6.75 5.85
N THR A 144 20.25 -6.44 4.58
CA THR A 144 19.54 -5.21 4.19
C THR A 144 18.11 -5.23 4.72
N GLN A 145 17.41 -6.36 4.60
CA GLN A 145 16.06 -6.53 5.14
C GLN A 145 16.01 -6.29 6.65
N LYS A 146 16.94 -6.89 7.41
CA LYS A 146 17.04 -6.69 8.87
C LYS A 146 17.30 -5.23 9.23
N LYS A 147 18.18 -4.53 8.50
CA LYS A 147 18.45 -3.10 8.73
C LYS A 147 17.21 -2.25 8.44
N ILE A 148 16.51 -2.49 7.33
CA ILE A 148 15.27 -1.78 7.00
C ILE A 148 14.17 -2.07 8.04
N PHE A 149 14.08 -3.30 8.54
CA PHE A 149 13.19 -3.64 9.64
C PHE A 149 13.48 -2.84 10.91
N SER A 150 14.75 -2.73 11.30
CA SER A 150 15.16 -1.90 12.44
C SER A 150 14.81 -0.42 12.24
N ILE A 151 14.98 0.12 11.03
CA ILE A 151 14.58 1.49 10.67
C ILE A 151 13.08 1.67 10.86
N GLU A 152 12.25 0.80 10.27
CA GLU A 152 10.80 0.90 10.39
C GLU A 152 10.34 0.83 11.85
N MET A 153 10.88 -0.09 12.65
CA MET A 153 10.51 -0.20 14.08
C MET A 153 10.92 1.02 14.89
N LYS A 154 12.13 1.55 14.67
CA LYS A 154 12.62 2.80 15.28
C LYS A 154 11.65 3.95 15.00
N TYR A 155 11.31 4.16 13.73
CA TYR A 155 10.46 5.28 13.33
C TYR A 155 8.99 5.06 13.69
N GLN A 156 8.48 3.83 13.71
CA GLN A 156 7.13 3.52 14.21
C GLN A 156 6.97 3.95 15.66
N HIS A 157 7.98 3.69 16.51
CA HIS A 157 7.98 4.15 17.90
C HIS A 157 7.96 5.68 17.99
N GLN A 158 8.87 6.36 17.28
CA GLN A 158 8.93 7.83 17.26
C GLN A 158 7.64 8.47 16.74
N LEU A 159 7.04 7.89 15.70
CA LEU A 159 5.77 8.34 15.15
C LEU A 159 4.63 8.15 16.15
N ALA A 160 4.61 7.05 16.91
CA ALA A 160 3.62 6.81 17.96
C ALA A 160 3.76 7.82 19.10
N GLU A 161 4.98 8.08 19.57
CA GLU A 161 5.25 9.09 20.60
C GLU A 161 4.87 10.49 20.15
N ALA A 162 5.30 10.90 18.95
CA ALA A 162 4.97 12.20 18.39
C ALA A 162 3.45 12.31 18.16
N SER A 163 2.78 11.25 17.72
CA SER A 163 1.31 11.25 17.59
C SER A 163 0.64 11.43 18.95
N PHE A 164 1.08 10.71 19.98
CA PHE A 164 0.53 10.82 21.34
C PHE A 164 0.69 12.23 21.92
N LYS A 165 1.87 12.84 21.79
CA LYS A 165 2.12 14.24 22.20
C LYS A 165 1.20 15.24 21.49
N ASN A 166 0.76 14.89 20.28
CA ASN A 166 -0.09 15.74 19.45
C ASN A 166 -1.59 15.46 19.60
N ILE A 167 -1.99 14.43 20.35
CA ILE A 167 -3.39 14.18 20.73
C ILE A 167 -3.71 15.07 21.94
N SER A 168 -4.30 16.23 21.68
CA SER A 168 -4.93 17.05 22.72
C SER A 168 -6.42 16.67 22.82
N PRO A 169 -6.96 16.40 24.03
CA PRO A 169 -8.37 16.05 24.21
C PRO A 169 -9.35 17.14 23.76
N THR A 170 -8.87 18.38 23.64
CA THR A 170 -9.69 19.57 23.33
C THR A 170 -9.42 20.15 21.94
N SER A 171 -8.46 19.61 21.19
CA SER A 171 -8.14 20.14 19.87
C SER A 171 -9.11 19.60 18.80
N PRO A 172 -9.65 20.45 17.91
CA PRO A 172 -10.39 19.97 16.75
C PRO A 172 -9.52 18.97 15.97
N LYS A 173 -10.14 17.91 15.42
CA LYS A 173 -9.46 16.87 14.62
C LYS A 173 -8.50 17.54 13.63
N ARG A 174 -7.19 17.42 13.86
CA ARG A 174 -6.16 18.09 13.04
C ARG A 174 -6.30 17.62 11.59
N GLN A 175 -6.42 18.57 10.66
CA GLN A 175 -6.58 18.29 9.24
C GLN A 175 -5.25 18.06 8.49
N THR A 176 -4.12 18.31 9.15
CA THR A 176 -2.75 18.15 8.63
C THR A 176 -1.85 17.49 9.67
N ASP A 177 -0.91 16.67 9.21
CA ASP A 177 0.14 16.16 10.08
C ASP A 177 1.02 17.32 10.57
N PRO A 178 1.47 17.29 11.83
CA PRO A 178 2.52 18.17 12.31
C PRO A 178 3.78 18.03 11.44
N PRO A 179 4.55 19.11 11.20
CA PRO A 179 5.80 19.05 10.43
C PRO A 179 6.79 17.99 10.94
N GLU A 180 6.82 17.76 12.26
CA GLU A 180 7.62 16.71 12.90
C GLU A 180 7.26 15.30 12.38
N ILE A 181 5.96 14.99 12.27
CA ILE A 181 5.49 13.70 11.75
C ILE A 181 5.84 13.55 10.27
N VAL A 182 5.72 14.62 9.48
CA VAL A 182 6.09 14.62 8.06
C VAL A 182 7.58 14.33 7.92
N LYS A 183 8.42 15.02 8.69
CA LYS A 183 9.86 14.84 8.69
C LYS A 183 10.27 13.42 9.09
N LEU A 184 9.74 12.89 10.19
CA LEU A 184 10.03 11.52 10.64
C LEU A 184 9.75 10.48 9.54
N ARG A 185 8.69 10.67 8.76
CA ARG A 185 8.35 9.77 7.65
C ARG A 185 9.30 9.90 6.46
N GLN A 186 9.71 11.12 6.14
CA GLN A 186 10.71 11.37 5.09
C GLN A 186 12.06 10.77 5.48
N ASP A 187 12.54 11.05 6.69
CA ASP A 187 13.81 10.54 7.21
C ASP A 187 13.82 9.00 7.23
N ARG A 188 12.74 8.38 7.70
CA ARG A 188 12.55 6.92 7.64
C ARG A 188 12.67 6.34 6.24
N ASN A 189 12.00 6.96 5.26
CA ASN A 189 12.00 6.48 3.88
C ASN A 189 13.37 6.68 3.23
N ASN A 190 14.02 7.81 3.48
CA ASN A 190 15.35 8.12 2.96
C ASN A 190 16.39 7.14 3.54
N GLU A 191 16.39 6.91 4.85
CA GLU A 191 17.28 5.91 5.49
C GLU A 191 17.10 4.51 4.87
N ALA A 192 15.87 4.10 4.52
CA ALA A 192 15.65 2.82 3.86
C ALA A 192 16.15 2.79 2.40
N LEU A 193 16.02 3.89 1.65
CA LEU A 193 16.51 3.99 0.27
C LEU A 193 18.05 4.06 0.18
N ASP A 194 18.70 4.62 1.20
CA ASP A 194 20.17 4.70 1.29
C ASP A 194 20.81 3.32 1.47
N LEU A 195 20.07 2.36 2.04
CA LEU A 195 20.48 0.96 2.14
C LEU A 195 20.27 0.16 0.86
N MET A 196 19.46 0.67 -0.07
CA MET A 196 19.21 0.02 -1.35
C MET A 196 20.34 0.34 -2.34
N THR A 197 20.64 -0.61 -3.22
CA THR A 197 21.47 -0.37 -4.40
C THR A 197 20.71 0.45 -5.44
N GLN A 198 21.40 1.00 -6.45
CA GLN A 198 20.72 1.74 -7.51
C GLN A 198 19.66 0.89 -8.25
N PRO A 199 19.93 -0.36 -8.66
CA PRO A 199 18.91 -1.20 -9.29
C PRO A 199 17.68 -1.45 -8.41
N GLN A 200 17.85 -1.53 -7.08
CA GLN A 200 16.76 -1.67 -6.12
C GLN A 200 15.91 -0.40 -6.02
N ARG A 201 16.56 0.78 -6.02
CA ARG A 201 15.84 2.07 -6.07
C ARG A 201 15.07 2.23 -7.37
N ASP A 202 15.65 1.85 -8.51
CA ASP A 202 14.97 1.89 -9.81
C ASP A 202 13.74 0.95 -9.82
N ALA A 203 13.86 -0.23 -9.20
CA ALA A 203 12.75 -1.16 -9.04
C ALA A 203 11.64 -0.59 -8.13
N TRP A 204 12.01 0.11 -7.06
CA TRP A 204 11.07 0.84 -6.19
C TRP A 204 10.33 1.95 -6.96
N GLU A 205 11.04 2.79 -7.71
CA GLU A 205 10.46 3.85 -8.53
C GLU A 205 9.47 3.30 -9.56
N LYS A 206 9.83 2.19 -10.21
CA LYS A 206 8.95 1.48 -11.14
C LYS A 206 7.70 0.92 -10.45
N LEU A 207 7.84 0.40 -9.23
CA LEU A 207 6.73 -0.15 -8.45
C LEU A 207 5.72 0.95 -8.11
N ILE A 208 6.18 2.11 -7.62
CA ILE A 208 5.30 3.20 -7.19
C ILE A 208 4.74 4.03 -8.35
N GLY A 209 5.36 3.95 -9.54
CA GLY A 209 4.93 4.66 -10.73
C GLY A 209 5.00 6.18 -10.58
N GLN A 210 4.19 6.88 -11.38
CA GLN A 210 4.18 8.35 -11.36
C GLN A 210 3.70 8.88 -10.00
N PRO A 211 4.39 9.86 -9.39
CA PRO A 211 3.94 10.48 -8.15
C PRO A 211 2.53 11.08 -8.26
N LEU A 212 1.72 10.93 -7.22
CA LEU A 212 0.43 11.61 -7.15
C LEU A 212 0.67 13.12 -7.01
N ALA A 213 0.16 13.91 -7.96
CA ALA A 213 0.43 15.34 -8.05
C ALA A 213 -0.22 16.19 -6.94
N ALA A 214 -1.27 15.68 -6.29
CA ALA A 214 -2.08 16.45 -5.34
C ALA A 214 -2.31 15.72 -3.99
N PRO A 215 -2.57 16.45 -2.90
CA PRO A 215 -2.78 15.86 -1.58
C PRO A 215 -4.01 14.93 -1.51
N LEU A 216 -3.97 13.91 -0.65
CA LEU A 216 -5.12 13.02 -0.40
C LEU A 216 -6.18 13.64 0.50
N ARG A 217 -7.08 14.41 -0.10
CA ARG A 217 -8.26 15.00 0.56
C ARG A 217 -9.54 14.62 -0.18
N ASP A 218 -10.62 14.41 0.59
CA ASP A 218 -11.96 14.22 0.03
C ASP A 218 -12.56 15.56 -0.40
N THR A 219 -13.78 15.51 -0.93
CA THR A 219 -14.53 16.68 -1.39
C THR A 219 -14.86 17.68 -0.28
N ASN A 220 -14.82 17.25 0.99
CA ASN A 220 -15.05 18.10 2.15
C ASN A 220 -13.73 18.64 2.74
N GLY A 221 -12.61 18.45 2.04
CA GLY A 221 -11.27 18.82 2.51
C GLY A 221 -10.74 17.93 3.64
N LYS A 222 -11.50 16.92 4.05
CA LYS A 222 -11.09 15.98 5.08
C LYS A 222 -10.08 15.01 4.51
N ARG A 223 -9.10 14.68 5.33
CA ARG A 223 -8.04 13.75 4.97
C ARG A 223 -8.59 12.34 4.83
N VAL A 224 -8.32 11.72 3.69
CA VAL A 224 -8.86 10.38 3.34
C VAL A 224 -7.94 9.27 3.81
N HIS A 225 -6.64 9.52 3.74
CA HIS A 225 -5.64 8.59 4.23
C HIS A 225 -4.61 9.38 5.02
N PRO A 226 -4.12 8.86 6.16
CA PRO A 226 -3.15 9.55 6.99
C PRO A 226 -1.79 9.74 6.32
N LYS A 227 -1.62 9.45 5.02
CA LYS A 227 -0.30 9.30 4.38
C LYS A 227 -0.40 9.63 2.89
N VAL A 228 0.20 10.72 2.44
CA VAL A 228 1.04 10.75 1.22
C VAL A 228 2.33 11.35 1.73
N ILE A 229 3.42 10.62 1.58
CA ILE A 229 4.73 11.24 1.72
C ILE A 229 5.03 11.65 0.29
N SER A 230 4.91 12.92 -0.03
CA SER A 230 5.55 13.44 -1.23
C SER A 230 7.03 13.17 -1.04
N LEU A 231 7.53 12.11 -1.68
CA LEU A 231 8.97 11.93 -1.84
C LEU A 231 9.44 13.14 -2.66
N PRO A 232 10.52 13.81 -2.24
CA PRO A 232 11.07 14.95 -2.97
C PRO A 232 11.46 14.57 -4.40
#